data_AF-A0A7W6RN91-F1
#
_entry.id   AF-A0A7W6RN91-F1
#
_cell.length_a   1.000
_cell.length_b   1.000
_cell.length_c   1.000
_cell.angle_alpha   90.00
_cell.angle_beta   90.00
_cell.angle_gamma   90.00
#
_symmetry.space_group_name_H-M   'P 1'
#
loop_
_entity.id
_entity.type
_entity.pdbx_description
1 polymer ?
#
loop_
_entity_poly.entity_id
_entity_poly.type
_entity_poly.pdbx_seq_one_letter_code
_entity_poly.pdbx_strand_id
1 'polypeptide(L)'
;MTSTDDFEMLGEMIRGYLHQDMDLIADTVPAAIAAYAREASPKTRELLIAEMDEFLRRYHNQAEEEFAKRYGGDFTPDENGQSVGEFFAMVETILKNPERAADFETVE
;
A
#
# COMPACT_ATOMS: atom_id res chain seq x y z
N MET A 1 -1.46 -23.85 14.52
CA MET A 1 -0.63 -22.89 13.77
C MET A 1 -1.60 -22.12 12.90
N THR A 2 -1.97 -20.92 13.33
CA THR A 2 -3.15 -20.21 12.83
C THR A 2 -2.73 -19.11 11.84
N SER A 3 -3.25 -19.23 10.61
CA SER A 3 -3.29 -18.25 9.50
C SER A 3 -1.92 -17.81 8.96
N THR A 4 -1.37 -18.44 7.92
CA THR A 4 -1.63 -18.12 6.50
C THR A 4 -1.68 -16.60 6.28
N ASP A 5 -0.53 -16.00 6.02
CA ASP A 5 -0.18 -15.38 4.72
C ASP A 5 -1.31 -14.90 3.77
N ASP A 6 -2.48 -14.45 4.24
CA ASP A 6 -3.57 -13.97 3.37
C ASP A 6 -3.21 -12.65 2.62
N PHE A 7 -2.14 -11.94 3.02
CA PHE A 7 -1.74 -10.63 2.45
C PHE A 7 -0.21 -10.46 2.38
N GLU A 8 0.49 -11.43 1.80
CA GLU A 8 1.95 -11.44 1.70
C GLU A 8 2.47 -10.27 0.86
N MET A 9 1.88 -10.05 -0.33
CA MET A 9 2.38 -9.01 -1.25
C MET A 9 2.17 -7.61 -0.65
N LEU A 10 1.02 -7.39 -0.02
CA LEU A 10 0.75 -6.14 0.69
C LEU A 10 1.75 -5.90 1.82
N GLY A 11 2.04 -6.94 2.61
CA GLY A 11 3.00 -6.84 3.70
C GLY A 11 4.45 -6.63 3.23
N GLU A 12 4.86 -7.26 2.13
CA GLU A 12 6.16 -7.03 1.52
C GLU A 12 6.31 -5.61 0.97
N MET A 13 5.28 -5.08 0.29
CA MET A 13 5.30 -3.71 -0.21
C MET A 13 5.43 -2.71 0.94
N ILE A 14 4.63 -2.85 2.00
CA ILE A 14 4.64 -1.90 3.12
C ILE A 14 5.98 -1.93 3.85
N ARG A 15 6.46 -3.13 4.25
CA ARG A 15 7.73 -3.25 4.99
C ARG A 15 8.96 -2.95 4.14
N GLY A 16 8.88 -3.18 2.83
CA GLY A 16 9.99 -2.97 1.92
C GLY A 16 10.12 -1.52 1.42
N TYR A 17 8.99 -0.84 1.19
CA TYR A 17 8.97 0.46 0.51
C TYR A 17 8.32 1.58 1.34
N LEU A 18 7.44 1.26 2.31
CA LEU A 18 6.72 2.26 3.11
C LEU A 18 7.12 2.25 4.58
N HIS A 19 8.26 1.64 4.92
CA HIS A 19 8.78 1.63 6.29
C HIS A 19 9.19 3.04 6.75
N GLN A 20 9.49 3.20 8.05
CA GLN A 20 9.79 4.50 8.66
C GLN A 20 10.96 5.27 8.02
N ASP A 21 11.89 4.57 7.38
CA ASP A 21 13.02 5.17 6.66
C ASP A 21 12.74 5.32 5.15
N MET A 22 11.47 5.32 4.72
CA MET A 22 11.07 5.53 3.33
C MET A 22 11.74 6.78 2.73
N ASP A 23 11.89 7.86 3.50
CA ASP A 23 12.52 9.13 3.09
C ASP A 23 13.95 8.95 2.56
N LEU A 24 14.65 7.86 2.93
CA LEU A 24 15.96 7.51 2.38
C LEU A 24 15.90 6.94 0.94
N ILE A 25 14.74 6.46 0.53
CA ILE A 25 14.50 5.74 -0.74
C ILE A 25 13.58 6.55 -1.66
N ALA A 26 12.56 7.21 -1.11
CA ALA A 26 11.59 8.02 -1.83
C ALA A 26 11.05 9.15 -0.93
N ASP A 27 10.97 10.37 -1.47
CA ASP A 27 10.41 11.54 -0.78
C ASP A 27 8.91 11.39 -0.45
N THR A 28 8.18 10.50 -1.14
CA THR A 28 6.73 10.37 -0.98
C THR A 28 6.23 8.93 -1.09
N VAL A 29 5.11 8.64 -0.42
CA VAL A 29 4.41 7.34 -0.48
C VAL A 29 4.06 6.94 -1.92
N PRO A 30 3.47 7.82 -2.77
CA PRO A 30 3.24 7.52 -4.18
C PRO A 30 4.51 7.15 -4.95
N ALA A 31 5.62 7.86 -4.71
CA ALA A 31 6.88 7.59 -5.39
C ALA A 31 7.46 6.21 -5.01
N ALA A 32 7.34 5.83 -3.73
CA ALA A 32 7.74 4.51 -3.25
C ALA A 32 6.90 3.39 -3.90
N ILE A 33 5.58 3.56 -3.99
CA ILE A 33 4.68 2.62 -4.68
C ILE A 33 5.00 2.56 -6.18
N ALA A 34 5.36 3.68 -6.80
CA ALA A 34 5.75 3.71 -8.21
C ALA A 34 7.05 2.96 -8.47
N ALA A 35 8.02 3.06 -7.55
CA ALA A 35 9.25 2.28 -7.59
C ALA A 35 8.95 0.79 -7.49
N TYR A 36 8.15 0.38 -6.49
CA TYR A 36 7.68 -1.00 -6.37
C TYR A 36 6.97 -1.47 -7.64
N ALA A 37 6.04 -0.67 -8.17
CA ALA A 37 5.32 -1.01 -9.40
C ALA A 37 6.29 -1.23 -10.55
N ARG A 38 7.27 -0.34 -10.78
CA ARG A 38 8.25 -0.48 -11.87
C ARG A 38 9.07 -1.77 -11.77
N GLU A 39 9.42 -2.20 -10.57
CA GLU A 39 10.17 -3.43 -10.33
C GLU A 39 9.29 -4.70 -10.34
N ALA A 40 8.05 -4.57 -9.88
CA ALA A 40 7.09 -5.67 -9.77
C ALA A 40 6.62 -6.14 -11.16
N SER A 41 6.55 -7.46 -11.31
CA SER A 41 5.97 -8.10 -12.49
C SER A 41 4.46 -7.84 -12.58
N PRO A 42 3.85 -7.82 -13.78
CA PRO A 42 2.40 -7.60 -13.93
C PRO A 42 1.55 -8.52 -13.05
N LYS A 43 1.92 -9.80 -12.97
CA LYS A 43 1.27 -10.80 -12.12
C LYS A 43 1.32 -10.43 -10.63
N THR A 44 2.45 -9.94 -10.14
CA THR A 44 2.60 -9.50 -8.75
C THR A 44 1.69 -8.32 -8.44
N ARG A 45 1.59 -7.36 -9.37
CA ARG A 45 0.68 -6.21 -9.23
C ARG A 45 -0.78 -6.65 -9.20
N GLU A 46 -1.17 -7.59 -10.04
CA GLU A 46 -2.54 -8.15 -10.04
C GLU A 46 -2.85 -8.89 -8.74
N LEU A 47 -1.90 -9.66 -8.19
CA LEU A 47 -2.06 -10.33 -6.90
C LEU A 47 -2.22 -9.33 -5.76
N LEU A 48 -1.38 -8.28 -5.72
CA LEU A 48 -1.47 -7.23 -4.72
C LEU A 48 -2.83 -6.50 -4.77
N ILE A 49 -3.33 -6.18 -5.97
CA ILE A 49 -4.66 -5.57 -6.12
C ILE A 49 -5.76 -6.50 -5.61
N ALA A 50 -5.67 -7.81 -5.89
CA ALA A 50 -6.63 -8.78 -5.40
C ALA A 50 -6.58 -8.92 -3.86
N GLU A 51 -5.40 -8.91 -3.27
CA GLU A 51 -5.19 -8.90 -1.82
C GLU A 51 -5.82 -7.65 -1.17
N MET A 52 -5.64 -6.47 -1.77
CA MET A 52 -6.22 -5.23 -1.27
C MET A 52 -7.76 -5.22 -1.33
N ASP A 53 -8.35 -5.70 -2.44
CA ASP A 53 -9.80 -5.83 -2.57
C ASP A 53 -10.36 -6.85 -1.57
N GLU A 54 -9.67 -7.98 -1.38
CA GLU A 54 -10.05 -8.98 -0.39
C GLU A 54 -9.94 -8.45 1.05
N PHE A 55 -8.90 -7.67 1.35
CA PHE A 55 -8.75 -7.02 2.66
C PHE A 55 -9.93 -6.08 2.94
N LEU A 56 -10.26 -5.20 1.99
CA LEU A 56 -11.39 -4.28 2.13
C LEU A 56 -12.72 -5.01 2.26
N ARG A 57 -12.96 -6.06 1.47
CA ARG A 57 -14.18 -6.88 1.59
C ARG A 57 -14.26 -7.65 2.91
N ARG A 58 -13.14 -8.14 3.41
CA ARG A 58 -13.09 -8.97 4.61
C ARG A 58 -13.28 -8.14 5.86
N TYR A 59 -12.63 -6.99 5.93
CA TYR A 59 -12.62 -6.15 7.13
C TYR A 59 -13.64 -5.02 7.07
N HIS A 60 -14.07 -4.58 5.88
CA HIS A 60 -15.07 -3.51 5.71
C HIS A 60 -14.84 -2.34 6.69
N ASN A 61 -15.70 -2.18 7.69
CA ASN A 61 -15.65 -1.09 8.68
C ASN A 61 -14.49 -1.21 9.69
N GLN A 62 -13.79 -2.35 9.70
CA GLN A 62 -12.63 -2.62 10.56
C GLN A 62 -11.31 -2.58 9.78
N ALA A 63 -11.33 -2.21 8.49
CA ALA A 63 -10.13 -2.20 7.66
C ALA A 63 -9.03 -1.31 8.27
N GLU A 64 -9.38 -0.15 8.83
CA GLU A 64 -8.42 0.76 9.45
C GLU A 64 -7.79 0.17 10.70
N GLU A 65 -8.61 -0.38 11.60
CA GLU A 65 -8.16 -0.98 12.85
C GLU A 65 -7.26 -2.20 12.61
N GLU A 66 -7.64 -3.06 11.65
CA GLU A 66 -6.85 -4.23 11.28
C GLU A 66 -5.57 -3.86 10.50
N PHE A 67 -5.60 -2.81 9.69
CA PHE A 67 -4.43 -2.31 8.99
C PHE A 67 -3.42 -1.74 10.00
N ALA A 68 -3.87 -0.85 10.89
CA ALA A 68 -3.02 -0.26 11.92
C ALA A 68 -2.44 -1.32 12.86
N LYS A 69 -3.21 -2.35 13.20
CA LYS A 69 -2.74 -3.45 14.04
C LYS A 69 -1.65 -4.31 13.38
N ARG A 70 -1.67 -4.44 12.06
CA ARG A 70 -0.71 -5.26 11.29
C ARG A 70 0.51 -4.47 10.83
N TYR A 71 0.27 -3.26 10.36
CA TYR A 71 1.23 -2.45 9.63
C TYR A 71 1.58 -1.15 10.35
N GLY A 72 0.85 -0.76 11.39
CA GLY A 72 1.06 0.53 12.06
C GLY A 72 2.37 0.66 12.84
N GLY A 73 3.20 -0.38 12.89
CA GLY A 73 4.60 -0.23 13.30
C GLY A 73 5.51 0.32 12.19
N ASP A 74 5.12 0.13 10.94
CA ASP A 74 5.86 0.56 9.75
C ASP A 74 5.20 1.78 9.10
N PHE A 75 3.90 1.72 8.84
CA PHE A 75 3.13 2.74 8.11
C PHE A 75 1.65 2.77 8.53
N THR A 76 1.09 3.97 8.71
CA THR A 76 -0.36 4.15 8.77
C THR A 76 -0.84 5.25 7.83
N PRO A 77 -1.88 5.01 7.01
CA PRO A 77 -2.43 6.06 6.13
C PRO A 77 -3.10 7.20 6.91
N ASP A 78 -3.51 6.96 8.16
CA ASP A 78 -4.06 7.98 9.08
C ASP A 78 -3.08 9.12 9.36
N GLU A 79 -1.76 8.86 9.38
CA GLU A 79 -0.73 9.90 9.57
C GLU A 79 -0.73 10.95 8.45
N ASN A 80 -1.23 10.58 7.26
CA ASN A 80 -1.41 11.47 6.12
C ASN A 80 -2.86 11.96 5.97
N GLY A 81 -3.73 11.69 6.96
CA GLY A 81 -5.16 12.03 6.91
C GLY A 81 -5.95 11.25 5.87
N GLN A 82 -5.45 10.10 5.42
CA GLN A 82 -6.09 9.25 4.43
C GLN A 82 -6.68 7.99 5.07
N SER A 83 -7.83 7.55 4.59
CA SER A 83 -8.37 6.25 4.96
C SER A 83 -7.63 5.10 4.26
N VAL A 84 -7.69 3.89 4.82
CA VAL A 84 -7.12 2.68 4.18
C VAL A 84 -7.69 2.47 2.77
N GLY A 85 -8.97 2.77 2.56
CA GLY A 85 -9.61 2.67 1.24
C GLY A 85 -9.06 3.66 0.22
N GLU A 86 -8.81 4.91 0.63
CA GLU A 86 -8.21 5.93 -0.22
C GLU A 86 -6.75 5.59 -0.56
N PHE A 87 -6.00 5.12 0.44
CA PHE A 87 -4.64 4.62 0.23
C PHE A 87 -4.63 3.46 -0.77
N PHE A 88 -5.56 2.51 -0.65
CA PHE A 88 -5.62 1.39 -1.59
C PHE A 88 -6.03 1.81 -3.01
N ALA A 89 -6.97 2.75 -3.15
CA ALA A 89 -7.33 3.30 -4.46
C ALA A 89 -6.14 3.99 -5.15
N MET A 90 -5.31 4.70 -4.36
CA MET A 90 -4.06 5.29 -4.83
C MET A 90 -3.07 4.22 -5.28
N VAL A 91 -2.79 3.23 -4.43
CA VAL A 91 -1.88 2.12 -4.73
C VAL A 91 -2.31 1.40 -6.01
N GLU A 92 -3.59 1.05 -6.15
CA GLU A 92 -4.12 0.40 -7.35
C GLU A 92 -3.89 1.25 -8.62
N THR A 93 -4.12 2.56 -8.52
CA THR A 93 -3.93 3.49 -9.64
C THR A 93 -2.47 3.52 -10.10
N ILE A 94 -1.54 3.55 -9.15
CA ILE A 94 -0.10 3.57 -9.41
C ILE A 94 0.41 2.22 -9.92
N LEU A 95 -0.09 1.10 -9.38
CA LEU A 95 0.27 -0.24 -9.86
C LEU A 95 -0.14 -0.45 -11.33
N LYS A 96 -1.33 0.03 -11.70
CA LYS A 96 -1.83 0.01 -13.09
C LYS A 96 -1.04 0.95 -13.98
N ASN A 97 -0.69 2.14 -13.48
CA ASN A 97 0.12 3.09 -14.20
C ASN A 97 1.08 3.86 -13.27
N PRO A 98 2.37 3.49 -13.21
CA PRO A 98 3.32 4.09 -12.29
C PRO A 98 3.65 5.56 -12.59
N GLU A 99 3.29 6.06 -13.78
CA GLU A 99 3.44 7.48 -14.12
C GLU A 99 2.41 8.36 -13.39
N ARG A 100 1.31 7.78 -12.91
CA ARG A 100 0.27 8.51 -12.17
C ARG A 100 0.65 8.81 -10.73
N ALA A 101 1.79 8.30 -10.24
CA ALA A 101 2.28 8.66 -8.92
C ALA A 101 2.43 10.18 -8.76
N ALA A 102 2.91 10.87 -9.80
CA ALA A 102 3.04 12.33 -9.81
C ALA A 102 1.72 13.09 -9.61
N ASP A 103 0.58 12.47 -9.93
CA ASP A 103 -0.76 13.04 -9.69
C ASP A 103 -1.06 13.14 -8.19
N PHE A 104 -0.46 12.26 -7.38
CA PHE A 104 -0.63 12.18 -5.93
C PHE A 104 0.51 12.85 -5.14
N GLU A 105 1.58 13.29 -5.82
CA GLU A 105 2.71 14.01 -5.19
C GLU A 105 2.42 15.51 -4.98
N THR A 106 1.27 16.00 -5.45
CA THR A 106 0.92 17.43 -5.39
C THR A 106 0.10 17.73 -4.13
N VAL A 107 0.79 17.95 -3.01
CA VAL A 107 0.27 18.77 -1.90
C VAL A 107 1.19 19.97 -1.74
N GLU A 108 0.71 21.12 -2.23
CA GLU A 108 1.25 22.46 -1.96
C GLU A 108 1.23 22.80 -0.46
#